data_AF-A0A6P3ES48-F1
#
_entry.id   AF-A0A6P3ES48-F1
#
_cell.length_a   1.000
_cell.length_b   1.000
_cell.length_c   1.000
_cell.angle_alpha   90.00
_cell.angle_beta   90.00
_cell.angle_gamma   90.00
#
_symmetry.space_group_name_H-M   'P 1'
#
loop_
_entity.id
_entity.type
_entity.pdbx_description
1 polymer ?
#
loop_
_entity_poly.entity_id
_entity_poly.type
_entity_poly.pdbx_seq_one_letter_code
_entity_poly.pdbx_strand_id
1 'polypeptide(L)' 'MSLCLSGVLFFLMVSLPSGHGMIGNRGVELRPCKALGGLCFFGCKPGWTFVAFCHNILACCTKNKVFIPAQGKEI' A
#
# COMPACT_ATOMS: atom_id res chain seq x y z
N MET A 1 -21.40 -20.27 -21.71
CA MET A 1 -21.00 -18.92 -21.22
C MET A 1 -19.93 -19.06 -20.13
N SER A 2 -18.74 -19.56 -20.46
CA SER A 2 -17.63 -19.73 -19.49
C SER A 2 -16.46 -18.76 -19.76
N LEU A 3 -16.38 -18.22 -20.99
CA LEU A 3 -15.30 -17.32 -21.40
C LEU A 3 -15.32 -15.93 -20.74
N CYS A 4 -16.49 -15.42 -20.30
CA CYS A 4 -16.55 -14.12 -19.63
C CYS A 4 -15.80 -14.10 -18.30
N LEU A 5 -15.81 -15.21 -17.53
CA LEU A 5 -15.24 -15.21 -16.19
C LEU A 5 -13.71 -15.08 -16.24
N SER A 6 -13.06 -15.77 -17.17
CA SER A 6 -11.61 -15.68 -17.37
C SER A 6 -11.19 -14.27 -17.77
N GLY A 7 -11.89 -13.64 -18.73
CA GLY A 7 -11.59 -12.26 -19.15
C GLY A 7 -11.75 -11.24 -18.03
N VAL A 8 -12.82 -11.35 -17.22
CA VAL A 8 -13.05 -10.47 -16.05
C VAL A 8 -11.95 -10.64 -15.01
N LEU A 9 -11.50 -11.88 -14.75
CA LEU A 9 -10.42 -12.14 -13.80
C LEU A 9 -9.08 -11.56 -14.27
N PHE A 10 -8.78 -11.63 -15.57
CA PHE A 10 -7.58 -10.98 -16.12
C PHE A 10 -7.62 -9.46 -15.97
N PHE A 11 -8.76 -8.82 -16.23
CA PHE A 11 -8.92 -7.38 -16.03
C PHE A 11 -8.73 -6.95 -14.57
N LEU A 12 -9.24 -7.75 -13.62
CA LEU A 12 -9.04 -7.52 -12.18
C LEU A 12 -7.57 -7.61 -11.78
N MET A 13 -6.78 -8.51 -12.36
CA MET A 13 -5.36 -8.64 -12.03
C MET A 13 -4.50 -7.46 -12.54
N VAL A 14 -4.88 -6.84 -13.66
CA VAL A 14 -4.13 -5.71 -14.25
C VAL A 14 -4.37 -4.40 -13.50
N SER A 15 -5.52 -4.25 -12.84
CA SER A 15 -5.81 -3.07 -12.02
C SER A 15 -5.14 -3.10 -10.64
N LEU A 16 -4.52 -4.22 -10.24
CA LEU A 16 -3.71 -4.24 -9.03
C LEU A 16 -2.42 -3.41 -9.26
N PRO A 17 -2.12 -2.44 -8.37
CA PRO A 17 -0.88 -1.70 -8.44
C PRO A 17 0.31 -2.65 -8.36
N SER A 18 1.38 -2.35 -9.09
CA SER A 18 2.61 -3.14 -9.12
C SER A 18 3.02 -3.56 -7.70
N GLY A 19 3.44 -4.82 -7.52
CA GLY A 19 3.74 -5.44 -6.21
C GLY A 19 4.71 -4.67 -5.29
N HIS A 20 5.32 -3.59 -5.77
CA HIS A 20 6.01 -2.56 -4.97
C HIS A 20 5.13 -1.93 -3.87
N GLY A 21 3.80 -1.96 -4.00
CA GLY A 21 2.85 -1.53 -2.96
C GLY A 21 2.47 -2.61 -1.95
N MET A 22 2.84 -3.88 -2.16
CA MET A 22 2.44 -4.98 -1.29
C MET A 22 3.29 -5.07 -0.02
N ILE A 23 2.74 -5.76 0.99
CA ILE A 23 3.40 -6.06 2.27
C ILE A 23 4.78 -6.69 2.00
N GLY A 24 5.83 -6.14 2.62
CA GLY A 24 7.21 -6.63 2.48
C GLY A 24 8.09 -5.80 1.54
N ASN A 25 7.54 -4.85 0.77
CA ASN A 25 8.33 -3.92 -0.03
C ASN A 25 8.66 -2.62 0.70
N ARG A 26 9.63 -1.84 0.18
CA ARG A 26 10.00 -0.52 0.73
C ARG A 26 8.89 0.54 0.58
N GLY A 27 7.79 0.22 -0.12
CA GLY A 27 6.70 1.13 -0.42
C GLY A 27 6.98 1.98 -1.66
N VAL A 28 5.99 2.74 -2.09
CA VAL A 28 6.09 3.62 -3.26
C VAL A 28 6.19 5.08 -2.81
N GLU A 29 7.20 5.78 -3.30
CA GLU A 29 7.36 7.21 -3.06
C GLU A 29 6.48 8.01 -4.03
N LEU A 30 5.40 8.62 -3.54
CA LEU A 30 4.65 9.64 -4.26
C LEU A 30 4.92 11.00 -3.64
N ARG A 31 5.22 12.03 -4.46
CA ARG A 31 5.51 13.40 -4.02
C ARG A 31 4.60 13.94 -2.91
N PRO A 32 3.25 13.87 -3.02
CA PRO A 32 2.37 14.37 -1.97
C PRO A 32 2.53 13.61 -0.64
N CYS A 33 2.64 12.27 -0.69
CA CYS A 33 2.83 11.46 0.51
C CYS A 33 4.23 11.65 1.12
N LYS A 34 5.25 11.78 0.27
CA LYS A 34 6.64 12.03 0.67
C LYS A 34 6.80 13.38 1.36
N ALA A 35 6.07 14.41 0.92
CA ALA A 35 6.04 15.72 1.58
C ALA A 35 5.50 15.64 3.03
N LEU A 36 4.68 14.63 3.34
CA LEU A 36 4.18 14.32 4.68
C LEU A 36 5.13 13.40 5.46
N GLY A 37 6.30 13.04 4.91
CA GLY A 37 7.21 12.06 5.49
C GLY A 37 6.68 10.63 5.45
N GLY A 38 5.71 10.35 4.58
CA GLY A 38 5.08 9.04 4.42
C GLY A 38 5.52 8.30 3.16
N LEU A 39 5.08 7.05 3.08
CA LEU A 39 5.24 6.16 1.93
C LEU A 39 3.88 5.53 1.58
N CYS A 40 3.67 5.21 0.31
CA CYS A 40 2.43 4.58 -0.16
C CYS A 40 2.52 3.05 -0.10
N PHE A 41 1.51 2.41 0.48
CA PHE A 41 1.36 0.95 0.59
C PHE A 41 -0.07 0.51 0.28
N PHE A 42 -0.27 -0.76 -0.03
CA PHE A 42 -1.59 -1.40 -0.17
C PHE A 42 -2.15 -1.72 1.22
N GLY A 43 -2.58 -0.66 1.92
CA GLY A 43 -2.87 -0.68 3.35
C GLY A 43 -1.61 -0.45 4.20
N CYS A 44 -1.77 0.19 5.36
CA CYS A 44 -0.63 0.49 6.23
C CYS A 44 -0.15 -0.74 7.00
N LYS A 45 1.17 -0.95 6.99
CA LYS A 45 1.81 -2.01 7.77
C LYS A 45 1.75 -1.71 9.28
N PRO A 46 1.84 -2.73 10.15
CA PRO A 46 1.90 -2.51 11.60
C PRO A 46 3.00 -1.50 11.99
N GLY A 47 2.67 -0.57 12.89
CA GLY A 47 3.57 0.53 13.27
C GLY A 47 3.61 1.68 12.30
N TRP A 48 2.71 1.71 11.31
CA TRP A 48 2.49 2.84 10.42
C TRP A 48 1.02 3.27 10.49
N THR A 49 0.78 4.58 10.47
CA THR A 49 -0.56 5.16 10.53
C THR A 49 -0.98 5.69 9.18
N PHE A 50 -2.24 5.44 8.83
CA PHE A 50 -2.88 5.99 7.63
C PHE A 50 -3.03 7.51 7.75
N VAL A 51 -2.67 8.23 6.69
CA VAL A 51 -2.80 9.69 6.63
C VAL A 51 -3.75 10.13 5.53
N ALA A 52 -3.59 9.57 4.34
CA ALA A 52 -4.39 9.92 3.16
C ALA A 52 -4.35 8.79 2.14
N PHE A 53 -5.21 8.85 1.13
CA PHE A 53 -5.03 8.03 -0.06
C PHE A 53 -3.94 8.62 -0.95
N CYS A 54 -3.10 7.76 -1.51
CA CYS A 54 -2.33 8.10 -2.70
C CYS A 54 -3.30 8.12 -3.90
N HIS A 55 -2.90 8.58 -5.10
CA HIS A 55 -3.80 8.78 -6.27
C HIS A 55 -4.58 7.53 -6.79
N ASN A 56 -4.63 6.42 -6.04
CA ASN A 56 -5.36 5.19 -6.33
C ASN A 56 -5.71 4.47 -5.00
N ILE A 57 -5.94 3.16 -5.01
CA ILE A 57 -6.23 2.31 -3.83
C ILE A 57 -5.07 2.16 -2.82
N LEU A 58 -3.95 2.86 -3.03
CA LEU A 58 -2.81 2.86 -2.10
C LEU A 58 -3.04 3.86 -0.97
N ALA A 59 -2.68 3.46 0.24
CA ALA A 59 -2.68 4.27 1.45
C ALA A 59 -1.33 4.96 1.64
N CYS A 60 -1.33 6.27 1.84
CA CYS A 60 -0.19 7.02 2.37
C CYS A 60 -0.10 6.75 3.86
N CYS A 61 1.03 6.18 4.28
CA CYS A 61 1.28 5.77 5.64
C CYS A 61 2.53 6.44 6.18
N THR A 62 2.51 6.85 7.44
CA THR A 62 3.67 7.41 8.15
C THR A 62 4.10 6.51 9.30
N LYS A 63 5.41 6.36 9.53
CA LYS A 63 5.95 5.52 10.62
C LYS A 63 5.59 6.12 11.99
N ASN A 64 5.02 5.31 12.87
CA ASN A 64 4.67 5.71 14.23
C ASN A 64 5.93 5.94 15.04
N LYS A 65 5.93 7.00 15.86
CA LYS A 65 7.07 7.35 16.73
C LYS A 65 6.89 6.94 18.19
N VAL A 66 5.65 6.83 18.65
CA VAL A 66 5.32 6.65 20.08
C VAL A 66 4.83 5.23 20.37
N PHE A 67 3.81 4.78 19.63
CA PHE A 67 3.24 3.45 19.82
C PHE A 67 3.51 2.57 18.60
N ILE A 68 4.54 1.73 18.71
CA ILE A 68 4.93 0.77 17.68
C ILE A 68 4.55 -0.63 18.19
N PRO A 69 3.59 -1.33 17.56
CA PRO A 69 3.24 -2.70 17.93
C PRO A 69 4.44 -3.62 17.71
N ALA A 70 4.51 -4.73 18.44
CA ALA A 70 5.65 -5.66 18.36
C ALA A 70 5.93 -6.13 16.92
N GLN A 71 4.87 -6.31 16.12
CA GLN A 71 4.90 -6.73 14.72
C GLN A 71 5.47 -5.65 13.76
N GLY A 72 5.59 -4.40 14.21
CA GLY A 72 6.13 -3.28 13.45
C GLY A 72 7.58 -2.93 13.80
N LYS A 73 8.18 -3.63 14.77
CA LYS A 73 9.61 -3.51 15.07
C LYS A 73 10.36 -4.23 13.94
N GLU A 74 11.12 -3.48 13.15
CA GLU A 74 12.04 -4.08 12.17
C GLU A 74 13.09 -4.88 12.96
N ILE A 75 13.23 -6.17 12.63
CA ILE A 75 14.21 -7.10 13.22
C ILE A 75 15.61 -6.67 12.79
#